data_AF-A0A4R4MUP9-F1
#
_entry.id   AF-A0A4R4MUP9-F1
#
_cell.length_a   1.000
_cell.length_b   1.000
_cell.length_c   1.000
_cell.angle_alpha   90.00
_cell.angle_beta   90.00
_cell.angle_gamma   90.00
#
_symmetry.space_group_name_H-M   'P 1'
#
loop_
_entity.id
_entity.type
_entity.pdbx_description
1 polymer ?
#
loop_
_entity_poly.entity_id
_entity_poly.type
_entity_poly.pdbx_seq_one_letter_code
_entity_poly.pdbx_strand_id
1 'polypeptide(L)'
;MSNVPEGNALDELRAAYHEQLTRLAAERDAARRQARRAQAQADVARADLASLRSSVQRLLNAAARHLPDLPPVEAPAGGADGATPELPAGRRALPAAADAADGKARPARAA
;
A
#
# COMPACT_ATOMS: atom_id res chain seq x y z
N MET A 1 -9.33 -52.10 -27.43
CA MET A 1 -10.48 -51.83 -26.54
C MET A 1 -9.91 -51.34 -25.22
N SER A 2 -9.59 -50.05 -25.17
CA SER A 2 -8.90 -49.44 -24.03
C SER A 2 -9.92 -49.07 -22.97
N ASN A 3 -10.17 -49.98 -22.04
CA ASN A 3 -10.94 -49.68 -20.83
C ASN A 3 -10.06 -48.84 -19.91
N VAL A 4 -9.97 -47.54 -20.18
CA VAL A 4 -9.56 -46.59 -19.13
C VAL A 4 -10.64 -46.70 -18.06
N PRO A 5 -10.32 -47.05 -16.81
CA PRO A 5 -11.33 -47.20 -15.78
C PRO A 5 -11.97 -45.82 -15.57
N GLU A 6 -13.22 -45.65 -16.01
CA GLU A 6 -13.96 -44.39 -15.96
C GLU A 6 -14.01 -43.79 -14.55
N GLY A 7 -13.92 -44.65 -13.52
CA GLY A 7 -13.75 -44.23 -12.12
C GLY A 7 -12.48 -43.41 -11.86
N ASN A 8 -11.35 -43.76 -12.47
CA ASN A 8 -10.09 -43.04 -12.29
C ASN A 8 -10.13 -41.64 -12.93
N ALA A 9 -10.73 -41.50 -14.11
CA ALA A 9 -10.84 -40.20 -14.78
C ALA A 9 -11.75 -39.21 -14.03
N LEU A 10 -12.84 -39.69 -13.42
CA LEU A 10 -13.72 -38.85 -12.61
C LEU A 10 -13.06 -38.42 -11.29
N ASP A 11 -12.27 -39.30 -10.67
CA ASP A 11 -11.55 -38.97 -9.45
C ASP A 11 -10.41 -37.98 -9.71
N GLU A 12 -9.73 -38.08 -10.85
CA GLU A 12 -8.75 -37.09 -11.31
C GLU A 12 -9.40 -35.71 -11.53
N LEU A 13 -10.57 -35.64 -12.16
CA LEU A 13 -11.30 -34.39 -12.35
C LEU A 13 -11.76 -33.78 -11.02
N ARG A 14 -12.27 -34.61 -10.10
CA ARG A 14 -12.64 -34.17 -8.74
C ARG A 14 -11.44 -33.63 -7.98
N ALA A 15 -10.30 -34.33 -8.04
CA ALA A 15 -9.06 -33.90 -7.42
C ALA A 15 -8.61 -32.54 -7.97
N ALA A 16 -8.58 -32.37 -9.30
CA ALA A 16 -8.21 -31.11 -9.94
C ALA A 16 -9.15 -29.95 -9.54
N TYR A 17 -10.46 -30.21 -9.44
CA TYR A 17 -11.41 -29.19 -8.99
C TYR A 17 -11.22 -28.83 -7.51
N HIS A 18 -10.97 -29.82 -6.64
CA HIS A 18 -10.66 -29.58 -5.23
C HIS A 18 -9.36 -28.77 -5.07
N GLU A 19 -8.33 -29.05 -5.87
CA GLU A 19 -7.11 -28.25 -5.90
C GLU A 19 -7.38 -26.80 -6.34
N GLN A 20 -8.22 -26.59 -7.35
CA GLN A 20 -8.62 -25.25 -7.78
C GLN A 20 -9.38 -24.49 -6.68
N LEU A 21 -10.32 -25.15 -6.00
CA LEU A 21 -11.08 -24.55 -4.90
C LEU A 21 -10.19 -24.22 -3.70
N THR A 22 -9.25 -25.09 -3.35
CA THR A 22 -8.31 -24.84 -2.25
C THR A 22 -7.37 -23.69 -2.57
N ARG A 23 -6.86 -23.62 -3.81
CA ARG A 23 -6.07 -22.49 -4.30
C ARG A 23 -6.86 -21.18 -4.21
N LEU A 24 -8.09 -21.14 -4.72
CA LEU A 24 -8.93 -19.94 -4.68
C LEU A 24 -9.22 -19.49 -3.25
N ALA A 25 -9.48 -20.42 -2.34
CA ALA A 25 -9.68 -20.12 -0.93
C ALA A 25 -8.41 -19.51 -0.29
N ALA A 26 -7.23 -20.07 -0.60
CA ALA A 26 -5.96 -19.56 -0.12
C ALA A 26 -5.67 -18.14 -0.64
N GLU A 27 -5.91 -17.88 -1.93
CA GLU A 27 -5.77 -16.57 -2.56
C GLU A 27 -6.71 -15.53 -1.93
N ARG A 28 -7.99 -15.90 -1.73
CA ARG A 28 -8.96 -15.04 -1.03
C ARG A 28 -8.50 -14.69 0.38
N ASP A 29 -8.01 -15.67 1.12
CA ASP A 29 -7.59 -15.45 2.51
C ASP A 29 -6.31 -14.63 2.58
N ALA A 30 -5.40 -14.77 1.61
CA ALA A 30 -4.25 -13.88 1.45
C ALA A 30 -4.69 -12.43 1.16
N ALA A 31 -5.62 -12.23 0.23
CA ALA A 31 -6.17 -10.91 -0.10
C ALA A 31 -6.85 -10.26 1.12
N ARG A 32 -7.62 -11.04 1.90
CA ARG A 32 -8.25 -10.56 3.15
C ARG A 32 -7.21 -10.11 4.18
N ARG A 33 -6.12 -10.85 4.34
CA ARG A 33 -5.03 -10.45 5.24
C ARG A 33 -4.35 -9.17 4.76
N GLN A 34 -4.13 -9.04 3.45
CA GLN A 34 -3.54 -7.83 2.86
C GLN A 34 -4.45 -6.62 3.06
N ALA A 35 -5.76 -6.76 2.84
CA ALA A 35 -6.73 -5.70 3.05
C ALA A 35 -6.75 -5.21 4.52
N ARG A 36 -6.72 -6.13 5.49
CA ARG A 36 -6.66 -5.77 6.92
C ARG A 36 -5.37 -5.01 7.27
N ARG A 37 -4.23 -5.43 6.71
CA ARG A 37 -2.94 -4.73 6.91
C ARG A 37 -2.98 -3.33 6.33
N ALA A 38 -3.49 -3.17 5.10
CA ALA A 38 -3.61 -1.88 4.45
C ALA A 38 -4.55 -0.94 5.23
N GLN A 39 -5.66 -1.45 5.75
CA GLN A 39 -6.57 -0.67 6.60
C GLN A 39 -5.87 -0.19 7.88
N ALA A 40 -5.17 -1.09 8.59
CA ALA A 40 -4.44 -0.70 9.79
C ALA A 40 -3.37 0.37 9.49
N GLN A 41 -2.67 0.28 8.36
CA GLN A 41 -1.72 1.31 7.92
C GLN A 41 -2.40 2.64 7.62
N ALA A 42 -3.57 2.63 6.97
CA ALA A 42 -4.33 3.83 6.68
C ALA A 42 -4.82 4.52 7.97
N ASP A 43 -5.22 3.75 8.98
CA ASP A 43 -5.67 4.30 10.26
C ASP A 43 -4.51 4.93 11.04
N VAL A 44 -3.32 4.31 11.02
CA VAL A 44 -2.10 4.93 11.57
C VAL A 44 -1.76 6.22 10.85
N ALA A 45 -1.75 6.23 9.51
CA ALA A 45 -1.46 7.42 8.72
C ALA A 45 -2.46 8.56 9.00
N ARG A 46 -3.75 8.26 9.21
CA ARG A 46 -4.75 9.24 9.61
C ARG A 46 -4.45 9.84 10.99
N ALA A 47 -4.04 9.02 11.95
CA ALA A 47 -3.66 9.49 13.28
C ALA A 47 -2.41 10.39 13.22
N ASP A 48 -1.42 10.01 12.43
CA ASP A 48 -0.19 10.80 12.23
C ASP A 48 -0.48 12.16 11.60
N LEU A 49 -1.35 12.20 10.57
CA LEU A 49 -1.80 13.46 9.96
C LEU A 49 -2.54 14.35 10.96
N ALA A 50 -3.38 13.79 11.82
CA ALA A 50 -4.06 14.56 12.87
C ALA A 50 -3.07 15.12 13.91
N SER A 51 -2.07 14.32 14.31
CA SER A 51 -1.00 14.73 15.22
C SER A 51 -0.13 15.85 14.63
N LEU A 52 0.23 15.73 13.34
CA LEU A 52 0.97 16.74 12.60
C LEU A 52 0.16 18.04 12.51
N ARG A 53 -1.12 17.97 12.14
CA ARG A 53 -2.01 19.13 12.09
C ARG A 53 -2.10 19.84 13.43
N SER A 54 -2.25 19.11 14.53
CA SER A 54 -2.26 19.67 15.89
C SER A 54 -0.93 20.34 16.24
N SER A 55 0.20 19.72 15.89
CA SER A 55 1.53 20.27 16.16
C SER A 55 1.81 21.53 15.34
N VAL A 56 1.41 21.57 14.07
CA VAL A 56 1.45 22.76 13.23
C VAL A 56 0.61 23.87 13.83
N GLN A 57 -0.64 23.60 14.23
CA GLN A 57 -1.49 24.61 14.84
C GLN A 57 -0.88 25.18 16.14
N ARG A 58 -0.29 24.32 16.98
CA ARG A 58 0.42 24.76 18.19
C ARG A 58 1.60 25.65 17.86
N LEU A 59 2.40 25.29 16.85
CA LEU A 59 3.53 26.09 16.40
C LEU A 59 3.08 27.45 15.84
N LEU A 60 2.04 27.48 15.01
CA LEU A 60 1.47 28.72 14.48
C LEU A 60 0.93 29.63 15.60
N ASN A 61 0.22 29.05 16.57
CA ASN A 61 -0.26 29.80 17.73
C ASN A 61 0.90 30.36 18.58
N ALA A 62 2.00 29.61 18.72
CA ALA A 62 3.20 30.11 19.40
C ALA A 62 3.88 31.22 18.61
N ALA A 63 4.03 31.06 17.29
CA ALA A 63 4.62 32.06 16.42
C ALA A 63 3.83 33.38 16.42
N ALA A 64 2.49 33.32 16.38
CA ALA A 64 1.62 34.49 16.44
C ALA A 64 1.81 35.31 17.73
N ARG A 65 2.15 34.66 18.86
CA ARG A 65 2.44 35.37 20.12
C ARG A 65 3.77 36.11 20.08
N HIS A 66 4.73 35.62 19.30
CA HIS A 66 6.07 36.20 19.20
C HIS A 66 6.24 37.16 18.02
N LEU A 67 5.32 37.13 17.05
CA LEU A 67 5.39 37.92 15.83
C LEU A 67 4.01 38.50 15.48
N PRO A 68 3.65 39.65 16.09
CA PRO A 68 2.29 40.20 16.05
C PRO A 68 1.84 40.72 14.68
N ASP A 69 2.74 40.90 13.72
CA ASP A 69 2.43 41.33 12.34
C ASP A 69 2.33 40.17 11.33
N LEU A 70 2.21 38.91 11.80
CA LEU A 70 2.05 37.79 10.89
C LEU A 70 0.66 37.82 10.23
N PRO A 71 0.57 37.76 8.88
CA PRO A 71 -0.72 37.61 8.22
C PRO A 71 -1.41 36.32 8.71
N PRO A 72 -2.72 36.35 9.00
CA PRO A 72 -3.43 35.18 9.46
C PRO A 72 -3.36 34.09 8.40
N VAL A 73 -2.88 32.91 8.80
CA VAL A 73 -2.85 31.73 7.92
C VAL A 73 -4.29 31.28 7.70
N GLU A 74 -4.79 31.38 6.47
CA GLU A 74 -6.04 30.72 6.10
C GLU A 74 -5.87 29.22 6.33
N ALA A 75 -6.70 28.67 7.22
CA ALA A 75 -6.74 27.24 7.45
C ALA A 75 -7.04 26.54 6.11
N PRO A 76 -6.39 25.40 5.80
CA PRO A 76 -6.69 24.68 4.58
C PRO A 76 -8.19 24.35 4.58
N ALA A 77 -8.91 24.87 3.59
CA ALA A 77 -10.30 24.54 3.33
C ALA A 77 -10.41 23.02 3.19
N GLY A 78 -10.88 22.35 4.23
CA GLY A 78 -10.79 20.90 4.32
C GLY A 78 -11.78 20.37 5.33
N GLY A 79 -13.03 20.20 4.87
CA GLY A 79 -14.05 19.52 5.66
C GLY A 79 -15.50 19.59 5.17
N ALA A 80 -15.78 19.59 3.86
CA ALA A 80 -17.05 19.12 3.31
C ALA A 80 -16.88 18.90 1.81
N ASP A 81 -17.45 17.80 1.31
CA ASP A 81 -17.63 17.41 -0.08
C ASP A 81 -16.44 16.73 -0.79
N GLY A 82 -16.74 15.51 -1.25
CA GLY A 82 -15.82 14.61 -1.92
C GLY A 82 -15.23 15.22 -3.18
N ALA A 83 -13.95 15.58 -3.11
CA ALA A 83 -13.12 15.76 -4.27
C ALA A 83 -12.11 14.62 -4.29
N THR A 84 -12.28 13.72 -5.27
CA THR A 84 -11.22 12.84 -5.74
C THR A 84 -9.93 13.63 -5.91
N PRO A 85 -8.78 13.19 -5.34
CA PRO A 85 -7.51 13.80 -5.71
C PRO A 85 -7.21 13.39 -7.15
N GLU A 86 -7.54 14.26 -8.10
CA GLU A 86 -6.93 14.22 -9.43
C GLU A 86 -5.44 14.48 -9.25
N LEU A 87 -4.65 13.40 -9.31
CA LEU A 87 -3.20 13.47 -9.40
C LEU A 87 -2.85 14.19 -10.72
N PRO A 88 -2.00 15.23 -10.72
CA PRO A 88 -1.63 15.90 -11.94
C PRO A 88 -0.90 14.93 -12.87
N ALA A 89 -1.54 14.67 -14.02
CA ALA A 89 -0.94 13.94 -15.12
C ALA A 89 0.29 14.69 -15.63
N GLY A 90 1.44 14.03 -15.53
CA GLY A 90 2.61 14.32 -16.35
C GLY A 90 3.69 15.14 -15.67
N ARG A 91 4.79 14.46 -15.30
CA ARG A 91 6.12 14.80 -15.83
C ARG A 91 7.07 13.60 -15.69
N ARG A 92 7.37 13.04 -16.88
CA ARG A 92 8.57 12.29 -17.30
C ARG A 92 8.81 10.91 -16.68
N ALA A 93 8.55 9.91 -17.53
CA ALA A 93 9.24 8.63 -17.51
C ALA A 93 10.76 8.83 -17.43
N LEU A 94 11.37 8.25 -16.39
CA LEU A 94 12.81 7.99 -16.37
C LEU A 94 13.06 6.71 -17.17
N PRO A 95 14.05 6.67 -18.09
CA PRO A 95 14.34 5.50 -18.88
C PRO A 95 14.88 4.37 -18.00
N ALA A 96 14.51 3.14 -18.36
CA ALA A 96 15.03 1.91 -17.77
C ALA A 96 16.56 1.87 -17.92
N ALA A 97 17.27 1.80 -16.79
CA ALA A 97 18.66 1.37 -16.80
C ALA A 97 18.64 -0.16 -16.94
N ALA A 98 18.91 -0.61 -18.17
CA ALA A 98 19.27 -1.98 -18.48
C ALA A 98 20.53 -2.38 -17.71
N ASP A 99 20.60 -3.67 -17.39
CA ASP A 99 21.66 -4.36 -16.67
C ASP A 99 23.09 -3.96 -17.09
N ALA A 100 23.93 -3.72 -16.09
CA ALA A 100 25.36 -3.94 -16.19
C ALA A 100 25.79 -4.79 -14.99
N ALA A 101 26.20 -6.01 -15.32
CA ALA A 101 26.71 -7.02 -14.42
C ALA A 101 28.06 -6.62 -13.78
N ASP A 102 28.44 -7.47 -12.82
CA ASP A 102 29.77 -7.67 -12.23
C ASP A 102 30.26 -6.73 -11.14
N GLY A 103 30.47 -7.32 -9.96
CA GLY A 103 31.11 -6.67 -8.83
C GLY A 103 31.00 -7.46 -7.53
N LYS A 104 31.46 -8.72 -7.53
CA LYS A 104 31.77 -9.43 -6.28
C LYS A 104 32.73 -8.58 -5.42
N ALA A 105 32.28 -8.05 -4.29
CA ALA A 105 33.17 -7.61 -3.21
C ALA A 105 32.47 -7.57 -1.84
N ARG A 106 32.62 -8.68 -1.11
CA ARG A 106 32.86 -8.85 0.34
C ARG A 106 31.94 -8.16 1.39
N PRO A 107 31.34 -8.93 2.31
CA PRO A 107 30.73 -8.36 3.51
C PRO A 107 31.81 -7.98 4.55
N ALA A 108 31.77 -6.74 5.02
CA ALA A 108 32.38 -6.34 6.28
C ALA A 108 31.34 -6.55 7.40
N ARG A 109 31.56 -7.55 8.26
CA ARG A 109 30.78 -7.76 9.47
C ARG A 109 31.70 -7.78 10.70
N ALA A 110 31.47 -6.77 11.54
CA ALA A 110 31.42 -6.71 13.01
C ALA A 110 32.60 -7.18 13.89
N ALA A 111 32.89 -6.25 14.83
CA ALA A 111 33.05 -6.38 16.28
C ALA A 111 34.16 -7.27 16.85
#